data_AF-A0A6N2MV94-F1
#
_entry.id   AF-A0A6N2MV94-F1
#
_cell.length_a   1.000
_cell.length_b   1.000
_cell.length_c   1.000
_cell.angle_alpha   90.00
_cell.angle_beta   90.00
_cell.angle_gamma   90.00
#
_symmetry.space_group_name_H-M   'P 1'
#
loop_
_entity.id
_entity.type
_entity.pdbx_description
1 polymer ?
#
loop_
_entity_poly.entity_id
_entity_poly.type
_entity_poly.pdbx_seq_one_letter_code
_entity_poly.pdbx_strand_id
1 'polypeptide(L)'
;MLLNLHKKKWTDGLTLKRFDTHSKTNEQTVQEMLNLAIKYNKAVQEEDELTPEKLAIANVGRQDAKKHLEEHVSNLMSSNIVQTLGTMLDTVVF
;
A
#
# COMPACT_ATOMS: atom_id res chain seq x y z
N MET A 1 -12.82 30.02 13.18
CA MET A 1 -13.50 28.70 13.04
C MET A 1 -12.95 27.81 11.91
N LEU A 2 -11.84 28.15 11.23
CA LEU A 2 -11.25 27.30 10.17
C LEU A 2 -10.20 26.30 10.67
N LEU A 3 -9.72 26.45 11.91
CA LEU A 3 -8.60 25.69 12.47
C LEU A 3 -8.84 24.18 12.54
N ASN A 4 -10.10 23.74 12.53
CA ASN A 4 -10.47 22.33 12.70
C ASN A 4 -11.04 21.69 11.42
N LEU A 5 -11.10 22.40 10.29
CA LEU A 5 -11.72 21.88 9.06
C LEU A 5 -10.96 20.70 8.43
N HIS A 6 -9.64 20.65 8.63
CA HIS A 6 -8.76 19.59 8.12
C HIS A 6 -8.61 18.41 9.10
N LYS A 7 -9.09 18.55 10.34
CA LYS A 7 -8.93 17.52 11.36
C LYS A 7 -9.93 16.41 11.09
N LYS A 8 -9.42 15.26 10.65
CA LYS A 8 -10.22 14.03 10.58
C LYS A 8 -10.83 13.76 11.96
N LYS A 9 -12.12 13.45 12.00
CA LYS A 9 -12.76 13.03 13.24
C LYS A 9 -12.23 11.65 13.58
N TRP A 10 -12.01 11.38 14.86
CA TRP A 10 -11.59 10.04 15.29
C TRP A 10 -12.62 8.97 14.89
N THR A 11 -13.90 9.35 14.78
CA THR A 11 -15.00 8.50 14.28
C THR A 11 -14.86 8.14 12.80
N ASP A 12 -14.13 8.92 11.99
CA ASP A 12 -13.90 8.60 10.58
C ASP A 12 -13.07 7.31 10.42
N GLY A 13 -12.32 6.92 11.46
CA GLY A 13 -11.62 5.63 11.53
C GLY A 13 -12.51 4.45 11.91
N LEU A 14 -13.72 4.71 12.42
CA LEU A 14 -14.70 3.70 12.81
C LEU A 14 -15.76 3.45 11.73
N THR A 15 -15.83 4.29 10.70
CA THR A 15 -16.76 4.08 9.59
C THR A 15 -16.25 2.94 8.70
N LEU A 16 -17.04 1.88 8.60
CA LEU A 16 -16.76 0.77 7.69
C LEU A 16 -16.94 1.20 6.24
N LYS A 17 -15.96 0.86 5.40
CA LYS A 17 -16.12 0.97 3.95
C LYS A 17 -17.04 -0.15 3.46
N ARG A 18 -17.71 0.07 2.33
CA ARG A 18 -18.48 -0.99 1.66
C ARG A 18 -17.56 -2.16 1.32
N PHE A 19 -17.93 -3.36 1.76
CA PHE A 19 -17.11 -4.57 1.58
C PHE A 19 -16.76 -4.84 0.12
N ASP A 20 -17.71 -4.69 -0.81
CA ASP A 20 -17.45 -4.89 -2.24
C ASP A 20 -16.36 -3.94 -2.77
N THR A 21 -16.43 -2.66 -2.39
CA THR A 21 -15.44 -1.66 -2.81
C THR A 21 -14.08 -1.94 -2.20
N HIS A 22 -14.05 -2.32 -0.92
CA HIS A 22 -12.80 -2.63 -0.22
C HIS A 22 -12.13 -3.88 -0.78
N SER A 23 -12.92 -4.94 -1.07
CA SER A 23 -12.43 -6.16 -1.70
C SER A 23 -11.86 -5.87 -3.09
N LYS A 24 -12.54 -5.05 -3.90
CA LYS A 24 -12.06 -4.66 -5.23
C LYS A 24 -10.77 -3.86 -5.16
N THR A 25 -10.65 -2.92 -4.20
CA THR A 25 -9.40 -2.19 -3.98
C THR A 25 -8.27 -3.14 -3.59
N ASN A 26 -8.54 -4.10 -2.69
CA ASN A 26 -7.53 -5.08 -2.28
C ASN A 26 -7.05 -5.94 -3.45
N GLU A 27 -7.97 -6.42 -4.29
CA GLU A 27 -7.64 -7.18 -5.50
C GLU A 27 -6.74 -6.36 -6.46
N GLN A 28 -7.12 -5.10 -6.72
CA GLN A 28 -6.33 -4.20 -7.56
C GLN A 28 -4.92 -3.96 -7.00
N THR A 29 -4.81 -3.65 -5.70
CA THR A 29 -3.52 -3.42 -5.05
C THR A 29 -2.64 -4.67 -5.08
N VAL A 30 -3.20 -5.86 -4.86
CA VAL A 30 -2.43 -7.12 -4.94
C VAL A 30 -1.97 -7.40 -6.38
N GLN A 31 -2.80 -7.09 -7.38
CA GLN A 31 -2.41 -7.23 -8.78
C GLN A 31 -1.27 -6.26 -9.18
N GLU A 32 -1.31 -5.03 -8.68
CA GLU A 32 -0.22 -4.05 -8.85
C GLU A 32 1.05 -4.50 -8.15
N MET A 33 0.94 -5.04 -6.93
CA MET A 33 2.07 -5.63 -6.21
C MET A 33 2.70 -6.81 -6.96
N LEU A 34 1.91 -7.66 -7.62
CA LEU A 34 2.45 -8.74 -8.47
C LEU A 34 3.29 -8.17 -9.62
N ASN A 35 2.80 -7.13 -10.29
CA ASN A 35 3.54 -6.48 -11.37
C ASN A 35 4.86 -5.85 -10.86
N LEU A 36 4.84 -5.24 -9.68
CA LEU A 36 6.05 -4.69 -9.05
C LEU A 36 7.01 -5.79 -8.60
N ALA A 37 6.52 -6.92 -8.09
CA ALA A 37 7.35 -8.06 -7.70
C ALA A 37 8.09 -8.65 -8.91
N ILE A 38 7.44 -8.77 -10.07
CA ILE A 38 8.08 -9.19 -11.31
C ILE A 38 9.18 -8.19 -11.72
N LYS A 39 8.91 -6.88 -11.64
CA LYS A 39 9.90 -5.84 -11.93
C LYS A 39 11.08 -5.87 -10.95
N TYR A 40 10.81 -6.10 -9.67
CA TYR A 40 11.84 -6.22 -8.64
C TYR A 40 12.72 -7.44 -8.90
N ASN A 41 12.13 -8.59 -9.21
CA ASN A 41 12.90 -9.80 -9.54
C ASN A 41 13.83 -9.58 -10.75
N LYS A 42 13.35 -8.90 -11.79
CA LYS A 42 14.20 -8.52 -12.94
C LYS A 42 15.32 -7.56 -12.54
N ALA A 43 15.02 -6.55 -11.71
CA ALA A 43 16.03 -5.61 -11.24
C ALA A 43 17.13 -6.31 -10.42
N VAL A 44 16.76 -7.27 -9.57
CA VAL A 44 17.73 -8.07 -8.79
C VAL A 44 18.60 -8.95 -9.69
N GLN A 45 18.04 -9.52 -10.77
CA GLN A 45 18.83 -10.26 -11.76
C GLN A 45 19.80 -9.35 -12.53
N GLU A 46 19.36 -8.16 -12.91
CA GLU A 46 20.20 -7.13 -13.56
C GLU A 46 21.30 -6.60 -12.62
N GLU A 47 21.04 -6.56 -11.30
CA GLU A 47 22.01 -6.16 -10.28
C GLU A 47 23.21 -7.11 -10.16
N ASP A 48 23.02 -8.41 -10.40
CA ASP A 48 24.08 -9.43 -10.31
C ASP A 48 25.10 -9.32 -11.47
N GLU A 49 24.69 -8.72 -12.59
CA GLU A 49 25.52 -8.55 -13.79
C GLU A 49 26.30 -7.22 -13.84
N LEU A 50 25.87 -6.19 -13.11
CA LEU A 50 26.44 -4.83 -13.18
C LEU A 50 27.17 -4.41 -11.91
N THR A 51 28.19 -3.54 -12.07
CA THR A 51 28.85 -2.90 -10.92
C THR A 51 27.94 -1.84 -10.26
N PRO A 52 28.04 -1.66 -8.93
CA PRO A 52 27.12 -0.79 -8.16
C PRO A 52 27.11 0.68 -8.60
N GLU A 53 28.23 1.21 -9.11
CA GLU A 53 28.30 2.58 -9.63
C GLU A 53 27.48 2.77 -10.92
N LYS A 54 27.47 1.77 -11.81
CA LYS A 54 26.68 1.80 -13.04
C LYS A 54 25.20 1.57 -12.75
N LEU A 55 24.87 0.75 -11.75
CA LEU A 55 23.50 0.55 -11.26
C LEU A 55 22.91 1.83 -10.69
N ALA A 56 23.67 2.58 -9.88
CA ALA A 56 23.18 3.84 -9.32
C ALA A 56 22.78 4.83 -10.42
N ILE A 57 23.55 4.90 -11.52
CA ILE A 57 23.24 5.75 -12.67
C ILE A 57 22.05 5.19 -13.48
N ALA A 58 22.00 3.88 -13.71
CA ALA A 58 20.93 3.23 -14.47
C ALA A 58 19.57 3.26 -13.74
N ASN A 59 19.58 3.29 -12.41
CA ASN A 59 18.37 3.36 -11.58
C ASN A 59 17.81 4.78 -11.46
N VAL A 60 18.55 5.82 -11.85
CA VAL A 60 18.04 7.20 -11.87
C VAL A 60 16.94 7.32 -12.92
N GLY A 61 15.75 7.72 -12.48
CA GLY A 61 14.56 7.90 -13.33
C GLY A 61 13.74 6.63 -13.55
N ARG A 62 14.21 5.45 -13.12
CA ARG A 62 13.43 4.21 -13.10
C ARG A 62 12.65 4.12 -11.79
N GLN A 63 11.43 3.59 -11.86
CA GLN A 63 10.60 3.38 -10.67
C GLN A 63 11.26 2.34 -9.75
N ASP A 64 11.57 2.73 -8.51
CA ASP A 64 12.08 1.82 -7.48
C ASP A 64 10.97 0.85 -7.05
N ALA A 65 11.01 -0.35 -7.62
CA ALA A 65 10.01 -1.39 -7.40
C ALA A 65 9.97 -1.87 -5.94
N LYS A 66 11.12 -1.89 -5.25
CA LYS A 66 11.21 -2.30 -3.84
C LYS A 66 10.47 -1.31 -2.95
N LYS A 67 10.77 -0.02 -3.11
CA LYS A 67 10.14 1.05 -2.33
C LYS A 67 8.62 1.10 -2.53
N HIS A 68 8.15 0.91 -3.76
CA HIS A 68 6.70 0.89 -4.05
C HIS A 68 6.01 -0.36 -3.50
N LEU A 69 6.67 -1.52 -3.50
CA LEU A 69 6.16 -2.72 -2.84
C LEU A 69 5.95 -2.49 -1.34
N GLU A 70 6.95 -1.91 -0.66
CA GLU A 70 6.86 -1.60 0.78
C GLU A 70 5.70 -0.63 1.08
N GLU A 71 5.54 0.40 0.25
CA GLU A 71 4.45 1.37 0.38
C GLU A 71 3.06 0.70 0.22
N HIS A 72 2.88 -0.12 -0.83
CA HIS A 72 1.62 -0.80 -1.08
C HIS A 72 1.28 -1.81 0.02
N VAL A 73 2.26 -2.56 0.53
CA VAL A 73 2.06 -3.47 1.68
C VAL A 73 1.59 -2.69 2.91
N SER A 74 2.25 -1.58 3.23
CA SER A 74 1.89 -0.76 4.39
C SER A 74 0.46 -0.22 4.31
N ASN A 75 0.07 0.27 3.13
CA ASN A 75 -1.28 0.78 2.88
C ASN A 75 -2.34 -0.33 2.94
N LEU A 76 -2.08 -1.48 2.32
CA LEU A 76 -2.98 -2.64 2.31
C LEU A 76 -3.20 -3.18 3.73
N MET A 77 -2.13 -3.36 4.49
CA MET A 77 -2.17 -3.81 5.89
C MET A 77 -2.99 -2.84 6.75
N SER A 78 -2.66 -1.54 6.68
CA SER A 78 -3.37 -0.51 7.47
C SER A 78 -4.86 -0.48 7.16
N SER A 79 -5.23 -0.54 5.87
CA SER A 79 -6.63 -0.52 5.42
C SER A 79 -7.39 -1.75 5.92
N ASN A 80 -6.80 -2.95 5.80
CA ASN A 80 -7.45 -4.20 6.20
C ASN A 80 -7.58 -4.32 7.72
N ILE A 81 -6.54 -3.95 8.48
CA ILE A 81 -6.58 -3.98 9.94
C ILE A 81 -7.69 -3.08 10.48
N VAL A 82 -7.80 -1.85 9.97
CA VAL A 82 -8.87 -0.92 10.38
C VAL A 82 -10.25 -1.46 10.03
N GLN A 83 -10.45 -2.03 8.83
CA GLN A 83 -11.73 -2.61 8.43
C GLN A 83 -12.12 -3.81 9.32
N THR A 84 -11.18 -4.72 9.60
CA THR A 84 -11.43 -5.88 10.46
C THR A 84 -11.74 -5.47 11.89
N LEU A 85 -10.95 -4.55 12.48
CA LEU A 85 -11.20 -4.01 13.81
C LEU A 85 -12.55 -3.29 13.89
N GLY A 86 -12.87 -2.45 12.91
CA GLY A 86 -14.17 -1.76 12.85
C GLY A 86 -15.33 -2.74 12.79
N THR A 87 -15.19 -3.85 12.05
CA THR A 87 -16.24 -4.86 11.91
C THR A 87 -16.46 -5.60 13.23
N MET A 88 -15.37 -5.97 13.92
CA MET A 88 -15.47 -6.62 15.24
C MET A 88 -16.06 -5.70 16.30
N LEU A 89 -15.72 -4.40 16.28
CA LEU A 89 -16.30 -3.43 17.20
C LEU A 89 -17.80 -3.25 16.96
N ASP A 90 -18.23 -3.18 15.70
CA ASP A 90 -19.64 -3.04 15.33
C ASP A 90 -20.49 -4.18 15.91
N THR A 91 -19.99 -5.42 15.84
CA THR A 91 -20.68 -6.61 16.37
C THR A 91 -20.81 -6.70 17.89
N VAL A 92 -19.98 -5.97 18.64
CA VAL A 92 -19.95 -6.04 20.12
C VAL A 92 -20.61 -4.81 20.75
N VAL A 93 -20.50 -3.66 20.11
CA VAL A 93 -20.97 -2.37 20.63
C VAL A 93 -22.40 -2.06 20.21
N PHE A 94 -22.85 -2.52 19.04
CA PHE A 94 -24.19 -2.27 18.49
C PHE A 94 -24.96 -3.58 18.29
#